data_AF-L5JSS2-F1
#
_entry.id   AF-L5JSS2-F1
#
_cell.length_a   1.000
_cell.length_b   1.000
_cell.length_c   1.000
_cell.angle_alpha   90.00
_cell.angle_beta   90.00
_cell.angle_gamma   90.00
#
_symmetry.space_group_name_H-M   'P 1'
#
loop_
_entity.id
_entity.type
_entity.pdbx_description
1 polymer ?
#
loop_
_entity_poly.entity_id
_entity_poly.type
_entity_poly.pdbx_seq_one_letter_code
_entity_poly.pdbx_strand_id
1 'polypeptide(L)'
;MYLPMRDQWEVRKAIIIRNGEIVPMSSEFTPETERQRLQYLAFMQPHLLGNEFTHLEFPRRVQRKELGKKMLYRDFNMTGWAYKTIEDDDLKFPLIYGEGKKARVMATIGVTRGLGDHDLKVHDSNIYIKPFLSSAPEVRVYDLSKYEHGADDVLVLATDGLWDVLSNEEVAEAITQFLPNCDPDDPHRYTLAAQDLVMRARGVLKDRGWRISNDRLGSGDDISVYVIPLIHGNKLS
;
A
#
# COMPACT_ATOMS: atom_id res chain seq x y z
N MET A 1 -18.42 9.78 -16.58
CA MET A 1 -17.24 10.54 -17.01
C MET A 1 -16.13 10.17 -16.05
N TYR A 2 -15.16 9.35 -16.49
CA TYR A 2 -14.05 8.91 -15.66
C TYR A 2 -13.10 10.10 -15.49
N LEU A 3 -13.03 10.68 -14.29
CA LEU A 3 -11.93 11.57 -13.93
C LEU A 3 -10.67 10.70 -13.83
N PRO A 4 -9.56 11.06 -14.52
CA PRO A 4 -8.30 10.35 -14.35
C PRO A 4 -7.87 10.54 -12.89
N MET A 5 -7.71 9.43 -12.19
CA MET A 5 -7.33 9.41 -10.78
C MET A 5 -5.93 10.01 -10.65
N ARG A 6 -5.74 10.90 -9.68
CA ARG A 6 -4.42 11.40 -9.32
C ARG A 6 -3.67 10.27 -8.63
N ASP A 7 -2.67 9.74 -9.29
CA ASP A 7 -1.66 8.88 -8.68
C ASP A 7 -0.90 9.74 -7.66
N GLN A 8 -0.99 9.37 -6.38
CA GLN A 8 -0.25 10.02 -5.31
C GLN A 8 1.03 9.24 -5.05
N TRP A 9 2.13 9.91 -5.33
CA TRP A 9 3.51 9.47 -5.21
C TRP A 9 3.94 9.27 -3.76
N GLU A 10 4.10 8.02 -3.29
CA GLU A 10 4.76 7.74 -2.03
C GLU A 10 5.64 6.48 -2.11
N VAL A 11 6.82 6.52 -1.51
CA VAL A 11 7.63 5.30 -1.26
C VAL A 11 6.82 4.42 -0.31
N ARG A 12 6.19 3.37 -0.85
CA ARG A 12 5.24 2.55 -0.07
C ARG A 12 5.88 1.39 0.65
N LYS A 13 6.90 0.78 0.03
CA LYS A 13 7.37 -0.53 0.49
C LYS A 13 8.87 -0.62 0.64
N ALA A 14 9.26 -1.20 1.77
CA ALA A 14 10.62 -1.43 2.20
C ALA A 14 10.79 -2.92 2.54
N ILE A 15 11.87 -3.52 2.07
CA ILE A 15 12.29 -4.87 2.46
C ILE A 15 13.79 -4.89 2.76
N ILE A 16 14.20 -5.67 3.76
CA ILE A 16 15.59 -6.07 3.93
C ILE A 16 15.79 -7.41 3.24
N ILE A 17 16.88 -7.53 2.50
CA ILE A 17 17.39 -8.79 1.97
C ILE A 17 18.68 -9.06 2.72
N ARG A 18 18.70 -10.13 3.52
CA ARG A 18 19.85 -10.48 4.37
C ARG A 18 20.04 -11.98 4.41
N ASN A 19 21.22 -12.47 4.04
CA ASN A 19 21.56 -13.90 4.08
C ASN A 19 20.48 -14.81 3.42
N GLY A 20 19.94 -14.37 2.28
CA GLY A 20 18.86 -15.06 1.56
C GLY A 20 17.46 -14.94 2.19
N GLU A 21 17.31 -14.28 3.34
CA GLU A 21 16.02 -13.99 3.96
C GLU A 21 15.46 -12.65 3.47
N ILE A 22 14.14 -12.59 3.32
CA ILE A 22 13.40 -11.37 3.00
C ILE A 22 12.64 -10.93 4.25
N VAL A 23 12.96 -9.75 4.76
CA VAL A 23 12.33 -9.18 5.95
C VAL A 23 11.51 -7.94 5.55
N PRO A 24 10.16 -8.00 5.61
CA PRO A 24 9.30 -6.86 5.31
C PRO A 24 9.47 -5.73 6.33
N MET A 25 9.88 -4.54 5.87
CA MET A 25 10.14 -3.36 6.71
C MET A 25 9.03 -2.30 6.65
N SER A 26 8.00 -2.50 5.84
CA SER A 26 6.78 -1.69 5.90
C SER A 26 5.55 -2.51 5.45
N SER A 27 4.37 -1.89 5.61
CA SER A 27 3.07 -2.43 5.20
C SER A 27 2.33 -1.40 4.36
N GLU A 28 1.43 -1.88 3.51
CA GLU A 28 0.56 -1.00 2.71
C GLU A 28 -0.61 -0.48 3.54
N PHE A 29 -0.89 0.82 3.45
CA PHE A 29 -2.01 1.48 4.13
C PHE A 29 -3.16 1.72 3.16
N THR A 30 -3.91 0.66 2.87
CA THR A 30 -5.08 0.68 1.99
C THR A 30 -6.37 0.76 2.82
N PRO A 31 -7.52 1.06 2.20
CA PRO A 31 -8.81 1.03 2.89
C PRO A 31 -9.11 -0.35 3.51
N GLU A 32 -8.65 -1.42 2.87
CA GLU A 32 -8.87 -2.80 3.35
C GLU A 32 -7.94 -3.15 4.52
N THR A 33 -6.63 -2.86 4.42
CA THR A 33 -5.68 -3.19 5.49
C THR A 33 -5.93 -2.37 6.75
N GLU A 34 -6.41 -1.14 6.59
CA GLU A 34 -6.68 -0.21 7.70
C GLU A 34 -8.17 -0.12 8.07
N ARG A 35 -8.99 -1.07 7.60
CA ARG A 35 -10.45 -1.10 7.80
C ARG A 35 -10.85 -0.83 9.25
N GLN A 36 -10.26 -1.56 10.20
CA GLN A 36 -10.64 -1.43 11.61
C GLN A 36 -10.37 -0.03 12.16
N ARG A 37 -9.23 0.59 11.78
CA ARG A 37 -8.90 1.95 12.19
C ARG A 37 -9.90 2.95 11.61
N LEU A 38 -10.23 2.81 10.32
CA LEU A 38 -11.18 3.68 9.63
C LEU A 38 -12.58 3.58 10.26
N GLN A 39 -13.08 2.36 10.45
CA GLN A 39 -14.38 2.13 11.05
C GLN A 39 -14.42 2.58 12.51
N TYR A 40 -13.35 2.36 13.28
CA TYR A 40 -13.26 2.83 14.67
C TYR A 40 -13.35 4.36 14.75
N LEU A 41 -12.63 5.07 13.87
CA LEU A 41 -12.69 6.53 13.79
C LEU A 41 -14.11 7.01 13.44
N ALA A 42 -14.74 6.38 12.44
CA ALA A 42 -16.10 6.70 12.03
C ALA A 42 -17.15 6.37 13.10
N PHE A 43 -16.94 5.30 13.88
CA PHE A 43 -17.77 4.95 15.03
C PHE A 43 -17.64 5.99 16.15
N MET A 44 -16.41 6.40 16.49
CA MET A 44 -16.14 7.39 17.53
C MET A 44 -16.57 8.82 17.12
N GLN A 45 -16.51 9.13 15.83
CA GLN A 45 -16.79 10.46 15.28
C GLN A 45 -17.76 10.36 14.08
N PRO A 46 -19.04 10.01 14.31
CA PRO A 46 -19.99 9.76 13.23
C PRO A 46 -20.32 10.98 12.38
N HIS A 47 -20.10 12.20 12.90
CA HIS A 47 -20.26 13.44 12.14
C HIS A 47 -19.33 13.52 10.91
N LEU A 48 -18.19 12.81 10.93
CA LEU A 48 -17.27 12.72 9.79
C LEU A 48 -17.88 12.00 8.58
N LEU A 49 -18.93 11.21 8.78
CA LEU A 49 -19.64 10.50 7.72
C LEU A 49 -20.71 11.36 7.04
N GLY A 50 -20.95 12.59 7.52
CA GLY A 50 -21.93 13.53 6.97
C GLY A 50 -23.37 13.01 6.93
N ASN A 51 -23.70 11.96 7.69
CA ASN A 51 -24.96 11.21 7.59
C ASN A 51 -25.22 10.55 6.21
N GLU A 52 -24.24 10.54 5.32
CA GLU A 52 -24.31 9.96 3.98
C GLU A 52 -23.66 8.58 3.93
N PHE A 53 -22.70 8.33 4.82
CA PHE A 53 -21.92 7.10 4.88
C PHE A 53 -22.22 6.27 6.13
N THR A 54 -22.04 4.96 6.02
CA THR A 54 -22.03 4.02 7.14
C THR A 54 -20.61 3.49 7.36
N HIS A 55 -20.21 3.36 8.62
CA HIS A 55 -18.96 2.68 8.97
C HIS A 55 -19.10 1.16 8.84
N LEU A 56 -20.31 0.60 8.90
CA LEU A 56 -20.49 -0.84 8.82
C LEU A 56 -20.17 -1.36 7.42
N GLU A 57 -19.49 -2.49 7.40
CA GLU A 57 -19.19 -3.21 6.17
C GLU A 57 -20.22 -4.32 5.95
N PHE A 58 -20.62 -4.50 4.69
CA PHE A 58 -21.52 -5.55 4.25
C PHE A 58 -20.88 -6.28 3.07
N PRO A 59 -21.17 -7.58 2.84
CA PRO A 59 -20.62 -8.32 1.69
C PRO A 59 -21.01 -7.73 0.33
N ARG A 60 -22.05 -6.88 0.31
CA ARG A 60 -22.49 -6.13 -0.87
C ARG A 60 -23.31 -4.92 -0.44
N ARG A 61 -23.54 -4.00 -1.37
CA ARG A 61 -24.42 -2.84 -1.16
C ARG A 61 -25.81 -3.28 -0.67
N VAL A 62 -26.22 -2.75 0.47
CA VAL A 62 -27.54 -2.96 1.04
C VAL A 62 -28.58 -2.20 0.22
N GLN A 63 -29.71 -2.85 -0.07
CA GLN A 63 -30.82 -2.30 -0.85
C GLN A 63 -32.05 -2.11 0.03
N ARG A 64 -32.93 -1.16 -0.31
CA ARG A 64 -34.18 -0.90 0.43
C ARG A 64 -35.05 -2.16 0.65
N LYS A 65 -35.03 -3.10 -0.29
CA LYS A 65 -35.76 -4.39 -0.20
C LYS A 65 -35.27 -5.32 0.93
N GLU A 66 -34.18 -4.97 1.59
CA GLU A 66 -33.53 -5.75 2.65
C GLU A 66 -33.82 -5.22 4.04
N LEU A 67 -34.49 -4.06 4.16
CA LEU A 67 -34.97 -3.55 5.45
C LEU A 67 -35.76 -4.62 6.20
N GLY A 68 -35.44 -4.80 7.48
CA GLY A 68 -36.02 -5.82 8.35
C GLY A 68 -35.53 -7.26 8.11
N LYS A 69 -34.67 -7.51 7.11
CA LYS A 69 -34.07 -8.84 6.87
C LYS A 69 -32.72 -8.96 7.54
N LYS A 70 -32.29 -10.20 7.80
CA LYS A 70 -30.94 -10.47 8.31
C LYS A 70 -29.91 -10.46 7.17
N MET A 71 -28.79 -9.79 7.39
CA MET A 71 -27.63 -9.81 6.49
C MET A 71 -26.34 -9.88 7.32
N LEU A 72 -25.29 -10.45 6.72
CA LEU A 72 -23.95 -10.40 7.29
C LEU A 72 -23.44 -8.96 7.31
N TYR A 73 -22.81 -8.56 8.41
CA TYR A 73 -22.13 -7.29 8.56
C TYR A 73 -20.83 -7.47 9.35
N ARG A 74 -19.96 -6.47 9.26
CA ARG A 74 -18.70 -6.42 10.02
C ARG A 74 -18.43 -5.00 10.51
N ASP A 75 -18.15 -4.89 11.80
CA ASP A 75 -17.85 -3.63 12.50
C ASP A 75 -16.36 -3.54 12.90
N PHE A 76 -15.94 -2.40 13.45
CA PHE A 76 -14.54 -2.08 13.77
C PHE A 76 -13.89 -3.12 14.70
N ASN A 77 -14.63 -3.64 15.68
CA ASN A 77 -14.14 -4.62 16.65
C ASN A 77 -14.20 -6.08 16.15
N MET A 78 -14.73 -6.31 14.96
CA MET A 78 -14.96 -7.65 14.42
C MET A 78 -13.84 -8.05 13.45
N THR A 79 -13.35 -9.28 13.57
CA THR A 79 -12.45 -9.89 12.58
C THR A 79 -13.21 -10.71 11.53
N GLY A 80 -14.35 -11.29 11.91
CA GLY A 80 -15.26 -12.05 11.05
C GLY A 80 -16.60 -11.34 10.80
N TRP A 81 -17.55 -12.09 10.22
CA TRP A 81 -18.90 -11.60 9.94
C TRP A 81 -19.89 -12.02 11.03
N ALA A 82 -20.86 -11.17 11.31
CA ALA A 82 -22.01 -11.48 12.16
C ALA A 82 -23.31 -11.14 11.42
N TYR A 83 -24.46 -11.67 11.88
CA TYR A 83 -25.76 -11.27 11.34
C TYR A 83 -26.32 -10.07 12.10
N LYS A 84 -26.85 -9.07 11.39
CA LYS A 84 -27.74 -8.05 11.93
C LYS A 84 -29.04 -7.97 11.13
N THR A 85 -30.09 -7.45 11.75
CA THR A 85 -31.28 -7.00 11.03
C THR A 85 -30.98 -5.65 10.41
N ILE A 86 -31.32 -5.48 9.14
CA ILE A 86 -31.02 -4.28 8.37
C ILE A 86 -31.99 -3.15 8.68
N GLU A 87 -31.42 -1.96 8.91
CA GLU A 87 -32.11 -0.72 9.26
C GLU A 87 -31.86 0.36 8.20
N ASP A 88 -32.61 1.47 8.24
CA ASP A 88 -32.47 2.56 7.25
C ASP A 88 -31.05 3.13 7.16
N ASP A 89 -30.34 3.21 8.29
CA ASP A 89 -28.96 3.69 8.35
C ASP A 89 -27.96 2.79 7.61
N ASP A 90 -28.27 1.51 7.42
CA ASP A 90 -27.44 0.57 6.67
C ASP A 90 -27.49 0.80 5.15
N LEU A 91 -28.47 1.58 4.68
CA LEU A 91 -28.59 1.98 3.28
C LEU A 91 -27.60 3.09 2.90
N LYS A 92 -27.00 3.78 3.87
CA LYS A 92 -25.95 4.80 3.66
C LYS A 92 -24.74 4.23 2.95
N PHE A 93 -23.99 5.03 2.20
CA PHE A 93 -22.86 4.57 1.38
C PHE A 93 -21.73 3.99 2.25
N PRO A 94 -21.07 2.87 1.88
CA PRO A 94 -20.06 2.31 2.76
C PRO A 94 -18.84 3.23 2.84
N LEU A 95 -18.27 3.35 4.05
CA LEU A 95 -17.01 4.07 4.30
C LEU A 95 -15.87 3.55 3.42
N ILE A 96 -15.83 2.23 3.19
CA ILE A 96 -14.85 1.57 2.31
C ILE A 96 -15.62 0.98 1.14
N TYR A 97 -15.27 1.42 -0.07
CA TYR A 97 -15.95 1.03 -1.29
C TYR A 97 -14.99 0.47 -2.33
N GLY A 98 -15.36 -0.63 -2.97
CA GLY A 98 -14.49 -1.36 -3.89
C GLY A 98 -13.58 -2.34 -3.17
N GLU A 99 -12.78 -3.06 -3.94
CA GLU A 99 -11.92 -4.16 -3.48
C GLU A 99 -10.53 -4.03 -4.12
N GLY A 100 -9.51 -4.51 -3.42
CA GLY A 100 -8.11 -4.49 -3.87
C GLY A 100 -7.65 -3.09 -4.28
N LYS A 101 -6.96 -2.98 -5.42
CA LYS A 101 -6.45 -1.70 -5.96
C LYS A 101 -7.54 -0.65 -6.25
N LYS A 102 -8.82 -1.06 -6.30
CA LYS A 102 -9.98 -0.17 -6.51
C LYS A 102 -10.69 0.21 -5.21
N ALA A 103 -10.26 -0.30 -4.06
CA ALA A 103 -10.80 0.10 -2.77
C ALA A 103 -10.55 1.58 -2.50
N ARG A 104 -11.55 2.31 -2.02
CA ARG A 104 -11.50 3.75 -1.74
C ARG A 104 -12.21 4.07 -0.43
N VAL A 105 -11.64 5.00 0.35
CA VAL A 105 -12.35 5.65 1.46
C VAL A 105 -13.36 6.64 0.88
N MET A 106 -14.63 6.46 1.23
CA MET A 106 -15.78 7.27 0.78
C MET A 106 -15.76 7.51 -0.74
N ALA A 107 -15.46 6.46 -1.51
CA ALA A 107 -15.31 6.49 -2.97
C ALA A 107 -14.32 7.54 -3.52
N THR A 108 -13.41 8.07 -2.70
CA THR A 108 -12.57 9.22 -3.03
C THR A 108 -11.08 8.87 -3.13
N ILE A 109 -10.48 8.31 -2.07
CA ILE A 109 -9.01 8.09 -2.01
C ILE A 109 -8.65 6.62 -1.78
N GLY A 110 -7.58 6.14 -2.42
CA GLY A 110 -7.12 4.74 -2.35
C GLY A 110 -6.03 4.46 -1.31
N VAL A 111 -5.60 5.49 -0.58
CA VAL A 111 -4.66 5.39 0.54
C VAL A 111 -5.31 5.92 1.81
N THR A 112 -4.86 5.41 2.96
CA THR A 112 -5.40 5.80 4.26
C THR A 112 -4.37 6.47 5.16
N ARG A 113 -3.12 6.47 4.73
CA ARG A 113 -2.04 7.26 5.31
C ARG A 113 -1.29 7.97 4.20
N GLY A 114 -0.84 9.18 4.47
CA GLY A 114 -0.14 10.03 3.52
C GLY A 114 -0.06 11.48 3.98
N LEU A 115 0.78 12.24 3.31
CA LEU A 115 0.93 13.68 3.55
C LEU A 115 0.06 14.50 2.58
N GLY A 116 -0.24 15.76 2.92
CA GLY A 116 -1.01 16.64 2.04
C GLY A 116 -2.53 16.42 2.11
N ASP A 117 -3.26 16.67 1.01
CA ASP A 117 -4.72 16.50 0.91
C ASP A 117 -5.55 17.13 2.04
N HIS A 118 -5.12 18.30 2.51
CA HIS A 118 -5.80 19.01 3.60
C HIS A 118 -7.24 19.38 3.23
N ASP A 119 -7.46 19.79 1.98
CA ASP A 119 -8.77 20.23 1.48
C ASP A 119 -9.50 19.17 0.65
N LEU A 120 -9.00 17.92 0.64
CA LEU A 120 -9.64 16.85 -0.12
C LEU A 120 -11.01 16.54 0.48
N LYS A 121 -12.04 16.62 -0.37
CA LYS A 121 -13.44 16.34 -0.03
C LYS A 121 -13.97 15.20 -0.89
N VAL A 122 -14.98 14.52 -0.35
CA VAL A 122 -15.83 13.61 -1.14
C VAL A 122 -16.52 14.41 -2.24
N HIS A 123 -16.51 13.87 -3.46
CA HIS A 123 -17.08 14.50 -4.66
C HIS A 123 -18.52 14.99 -4.42
N ASP A 124 -18.84 16.20 -4.88
CA ASP A 124 -20.14 16.86 -4.71
C ASP A 124 -20.66 16.96 -3.26
N SER A 125 -19.77 16.98 -2.26
CA SER A 125 -20.16 17.12 -0.85
C SER A 125 -19.25 18.10 -0.08
N ASN A 126 -19.61 18.39 1.17
CA ASN A 126 -18.77 19.13 2.11
C ASN A 126 -18.03 18.23 3.12
N ILE A 127 -17.99 16.91 2.86
CA ILE A 127 -17.36 15.94 3.74
C ILE A 127 -15.87 15.88 3.41
N TYR A 128 -15.02 16.21 4.38
CA TYR A 128 -13.57 16.11 4.24
C TYR A 128 -13.10 14.67 4.41
N ILE A 129 -12.06 14.29 3.66
CA ILE A 129 -11.44 12.96 3.79
C ILE A 129 -10.62 12.87 5.09
N LYS A 130 -9.93 13.93 5.49
CA LYS A 130 -9.32 13.97 6.82
C LYS A 130 -10.43 13.99 7.87
N PRO A 131 -10.31 13.23 8.97
CA PRO A 131 -9.11 12.54 9.47
C PRO A 131 -8.90 11.07 9.03
N PHE A 132 -9.67 10.55 8.06
CA PHE A 132 -9.46 9.16 7.60
C PHE A 132 -8.11 8.94 6.91
N LEU A 133 -7.62 9.97 6.19
CA LEU A 133 -6.23 10.06 5.71
C LEU A 133 -5.33 10.59 6.82
N SER A 134 -4.55 9.70 7.44
CA SER A 134 -3.66 10.03 8.55
C SER A 134 -2.24 10.33 8.08
N SER A 135 -1.61 11.39 8.60
CA SER A 135 -0.18 11.64 8.40
C SER A 135 0.71 10.90 9.41
N ALA A 136 0.12 10.09 10.31
CA ALA A 136 0.88 9.36 11.32
C ALA A 136 1.50 8.08 10.73
N PRO A 137 2.84 7.95 10.71
CA PRO A 137 3.50 6.78 10.13
C PRO A 137 3.34 5.54 11.00
N GLU A 138 3.51 4.36 10.39
CA GLU A 138 3.91 3.16 11.13
C GLU A 138 5.43 3.18 11.28
N VAL A 139 5.93 2.85 12.48
CA VAL A 139 7.36 2.80 12.76
C VAL A 139 7.75 1.35 13.00
N ARG A 140 8.73 0.87 12.22
CA ARG A 140 9.41 -0.40 12.45
C ARG A 140 10.88 -0.15 12.77
N VAL A 141 11.41 -0.90 13.73
CA VAL A 141 12.80 -0.80 14.16
C VAL A 141 13.52 -2.09 13.78
N TYR A 142 14.58 -1.94 12.99
CA TYR A 142 15.53 -3.02 12.71
C TYR A 142 16.83 -2.69 13.43
N ASP A 143 17.22 -3.54 14.37
CA ASP A 143 18.43 -3.36 15.16
C ASP A 143 19.64 -3.94 14.43
N LEU A 144 20.46 -3.04 13.87
CA LEU A 144 21.65 -3.40 13.09
C LEU A 144 22.66 -4.21 13.92
N SER A 145 22.76 -3.95 15.22
CA SER A 145 23.77 -4.59 16.09
C SER A 145 23.51 -6.08 16.33
N LYS A 146 22.27 -6.56 16.11
CA LYS A 146 21.88 -7.95 16.34
C LYS A 146 22.31 -8.90 15.23
N TYR A 147 22.78 -8.37 14.11
CA TYR A 147 23.07 -9.17 12.93
C TYR A 147 24.40 -8.76 12.31
N GLU A 148 25.15 -9.76 11.85
CA GLU A 148 26.31 -9.54 11.01
C GLU A 148 25.83 -9.38 9.56
N HIS A 149 26.16 -8.25 8.95
CA HIS A 149 25.74 -7.92 7.59
C HIS A 149 26.92 -8.02 6.63
N GLY A 150 26.76 -8.83 5.58
CA GLY A 150 27.67 -8.89 4.45
C GLY A 150 27.50 -7.72 3.49
N ALA A 151 28.39 -7.63 2.50
CA ALA A 151 28.34 -6.57 1.49
C ALA A 151 27.10 -6.65 0.58
N ASP A 152 26.40 -7.79 0.59
CA ASP A 152 25.22 -8.05 -0.25
C ASP A 152 23.91 -7.89 0.53
N ASP A 153 24.00 -7.67 1.84
CA ASP A 153 22.84 -7.45 2.69
C ASP A 153 22.40 -5.99 2.59
N VAL A 154 21.17 -5.77 2.11
CA VAL A 154 20.67 -4.45 1.72
C VAL A 154 19.25 -4.19 2.20
N LEU A 155 18.95 -2.93 2.44
CA LEU A 155 17.59 -2.41 2.51
C LEU A 155 17.20 -1.90 1.11
N VAL A 156 16.08 -2.41 0.58
CA VAL A 156 15.46 -1.93 -0.66
C VAL A 156 14.22 -1.11 -0.31
N LEU A 157 14.18 0.13 -0.77
CA LEU A 157 13.03 1.03 -0.68
C LEU A 157 12.61 1.42 -2.09
N ALA A 158 11.31 1.34 -2.40
CA ALA A 158 10.83 1.80 -3.70
C ALA A 158 9.38 2.30 -3.69
N THR A 159 9.04 3.05 -4.75
CA THR A 159 7.66 3.45 -5.05
C THR A 159 6.83 2.26 -5.54
N ASP A 160 5.51 2.41 -5.53
CA ASP A 160 4.54 1.49 -6.14
C ASP A 160 4.88 1.16 -7.60
N GLY A 161 5.47 2.08 -8.36
CA GLY A 161 6.00 1.80 -9.69
C GLY A 161 6.89 0.54 -9.78
N LEU A 162 7.63 0.17 -8.73
CA LEU A 162 8.34 -1.12 -8.65
C LEU A 162 7.41 -2.25 -8.19
N TRP A 163 6.77 -2.05 -7.03
CA TRP A 163 6.06 -3.11 -6.29
C TRP A 163 4.76 -3.56 -6.93
N ASP A 164 4.18 -2.74 -7.81
CA ASP A 164 2.98 -3.09 -8.58
C ASP A 164 3.24 -4.16 -9.63
N VAL A 165 4.51 -4.31 -10.04
CA VAL A 165 4.90 -5.20 -11.13
C VAL A 165 6.00 -6.17 -10.76
N LEU A 166 6.60 -6.11 -9.56
CA LEU A 166 7.56 -7.10 -9.06
C LEU A 166 7.20 -7.52 -7.63
N SER A 167 7.29 -8.83 -7.36
CA SER A 167 7.13 -9.38 -6.01
C SER A 167 8.38 -9.16 -5.14
N ASN A 168 8.25 -9.38 -3.84
CA ASN A 168 9.40 -9.32 -2.92
C ASN A 168 10.49 -10.33 -3.32
N GLU A 169 10.07 -11.52 -3.74
CA GLU A 169 10.93 -12.61 -4.17
C GLU A 169 11.63 -12.28 -5.48
N GLU A 170 10.92 -11.70 -6.46
CA GLU A 170 11.52 -11.26 -7.73
C GLU A 170 12.59 -10.16 -7.51
N VAL A 171 12.34 -9.24 -6.57
CA VAL A 171 13.32 -8.20 -6.18
C VAL A 171 14.51 -8.81 -5.45
N ALA A 172 14.27 -9.71 -4.49
CA ALA A 172 15.34 -10.37 -3.74
C ALA A 172 16.23 -11.25 -4.62
N GLU A 173 15.64 -11.98 -5.56
CA GLU A 173 16.36 -12.77 -6.54
C GLU A 173 17.24 -11.89 -7.42
N ALA A 174 16.69 -10.78 -7.94
CA ALA A 174 17.46 -9.83 -8.76
C ALA A 174 18.68 -9.28 -8.02
N ILE A 175 18.51 -8.84 -6.76
CA ILE A 175 19.60 -8.36 -5.91
C ILE A 175 20.65 -9.46 -5.64
N THR A 176 20.19 -10.65 -5.28
CA THR A 176 21.06 -11.80 -4.94
C THR A 176 21.86 -12.29 -6.16
N GLN A 177 21.31 -12.14 -7.36
CA GLN A 177 22.03 -12.43 -8.61
C GLN A 177 22.95 -11.30 -9.04
N PHE A 178 22.57 -10.04 -8.78
CA PHE A 178 23.31 -8.88 -9.28
C PHE A 178 24.54 -8.57 -8.43
N LEU A 179 24.36 -8.39 -7.11
CA LEU A 179 25.42 -7.87 -6.24
C LEU A 179 26.70 -8.73 -6.24
N PRO A 180 26.66 -10.08 -6.14
CA PRO A 180 27.88 -10.89 -6.12
C PRO A 180 28.74 -10.80 -7.38
N ASN A 181 28.17 -10.34 -8.50
CA ASN A 181 28.87 -10.18 -9.77
C ASN A 181 29.55 -8.79 -9.93
N CYS A 182 29.37 -7.90 -8.95
CA CYS A 182 30.06 -6.61 -8.91
C CYS A 182 31.26 -6.67 -7.97
N ASP A 183 32.28 -5.86 -8.24
CA ASP A 183 33.39 -5.64 -7.30
C ASP A 183 32.83 -5.06 -5.98
N PRO A 184 33.08 -5.71 -4.82
CA PRO A 184 32.61 -5.21 -3.53
C PRO A 184 33.09 -3.80 -3.19
N ASP A 185 34.22 -3.36 -3.76
CA ASP A 185 34.80 -2.03 -3.54
C ASP A 185 34.31 -0.98 -4.55
N ASP A 186 33.47 -1.35 -5.53
CA ASP A 186 32.90 -0.41 -6.49
C ASP A 186 31.89 0.55 -5.80
N PRO A 187 32.16 1.87 -5.77
CA PRO A 187 31.25 2.84 -5.16
C PRO A 187 29.87 2.92 -5.84
N HIS A 188 29.73 2.43 -7.07
CA HIS A 188 28.49 2.44 -7.83
C HIS A 188 27.68 1.14 -7.73
N ARG A 189 28.21 0.10 -7.07
CA ARG A 189 27.59 -1.23 -6.96
C ARG A 189 26.10 -1.21 -6.64
N TYR A 190 25.71 -0.48 -5.58
CA TYR A 190 24.31 -0.40 -5.15
C TYR A 190 23.45 0.48 -6.05
N THR A 191 24.03 1.53 -6.66
CA THR A 191 23.34 2.35 -7.66
C THR A 191 23.02 1.53 -8.91
N LEU A 192 23.95 0.70 -9.37
CA LEU A 192 23.73 -0.19 -10.51
C LEU A 192 22.67 -1.26 -10.20
N ALA A 193 22.67 -1.82 -8.99
CA ALA A 193 21.62 -2.74 -8.54
C ALA A 193 20.23 -2.07 -8.52
N ALA A 194 20.15 -0.81 -8.05
CA ALA A 194 18.91 -0.05 -8.10
C ALA A 194 18.45 0.22 -9.55
N GLN A 195 19.38 0.54 -10.46
CA GLN A 195 19.09 0.72 -11.87
C GLN A 195 18.59 -0.57 -12.54
N ASP A 196 19.18 -1.73 -12.20
CA ASP A 196 18.72 -3.03 -12.67
C ASP A 196 17.25 -3.28 -12.27
N LEU A 197 16.90 -3.01 -11.01
CA LEU A 197 15.51 -3.12 -10.54
C LEU A 197 14.56 -2.17 -11.28
N VAL A 198 14.96 -0.91 -11.52
CA VAL A 198 14.16 0.04 -12.31
C VAL A 198 13.93 -0.49 -13.73
N MET A 199 14.97 -0.99 -14.39
CA MET A 199 14.87 -1.52 -15.75
C MET A 199 14.01 -2.78 -15.81
N ARG A 200 14.07 -3.64 -14.80
CA ARG A 200 13.21 -4.83 -14.67
C ARG A 200 11.74 -4.46 -14.53
N ALA A 201 11.39 -3.49 -13.68
CA ALA A 201 10.00 -3.07 -13.52
C ALA A 201 9.47 -2.29 -14.73
N ARG A 202 10.31 -1.46 -15.36
CA ARG A 202 9.96 -0.78 -16.61
C ARG A 202 9.70 -1.78 -17.75
N GLY A 203 10.55 -2.80 -17.86
CA GLY A 203 10.51 -3.77 -18.94
C GLY A 203 10.96 -3.20 -20.29
N VAL A 204 10.61 -3.92 -21.37
CA VAL A 204 10.99 -3.60 -22.75
C VAL A 204 9.74 -3.22 -23.54
N LEU A 205 9.86 -2.20 -24.40
CA LEU A 205 8.77 -1.80 -25.29
C LEU A 205 8.55 -2.87 -26.37
N LYS A 206 7.35 -3.44 -26.41
CA LYS A 206 6.86 -4.34 -27.47
C LYS A 206 5.64 -3.73 -28.15
N ASP A 207 5.14 -4.36 -29.22
CA ASP A 207 3.98 -3.89 -30.00
C ASP A 207 2.71 -3.64 -29.15
N ARG A 208 2.59 -4.32 -28.00
CA ARG A 208 1.47 -4.20 -27.05
C ARG A 208 1.83 -3.48 -25.76
N GLY A 209 2.78 -2.55 -25.81
CA GLY A 209 3.24 -1.73 -24.68
C GLY A 209 4.49 -2.28 -24.00
N TRP A 210 4.84 -1.69 -22.85
CA TRP A 210 5.98 -2.11 -22.02
C TRP A 210 5.69 -3.46 -21.36
N ARG A 211 6.64 -4.40 -21.45
CA ARG A 211 6.49 -5.78 -20.98
C ARG A 211 7.72 -6.23 -20.20
N ILE A 212 7.47 -6.91 -19.09
CA ILE A 212 8.51 -7.55 -18.25
C ILE A 212 8.60 -9.05 -18.58
N SER A 213 9.30 -9.81 -17.74
CA SER A 213 9.36 -11.28 -17.83
C SER A 213 7.95 -11.89 -17.91
N ASN A 214 7.83 -13.02 -18.62
CA ASN A 214 6.56 -13.73 -18.84
C ASN A 214 5.44 -12.90 -19.51
N ASP A 215 5.82 -11.84 -20.24
CA ASP A 215 4.90 -10.96 -20.98
C ASP A 215 3.86 -10.22 -20.10
N ARG A 216 4.12 -10.14 -18.78
CA ARG A 216 3.37 -9.26 -17.87
C ARG A 216 3.58 -7.80 -18.26
N LEU A 217 2.60 -6.96 -17.96
CA LEU A 217 2.72 -5.51 -18.17
C LEU A 217 3.87 -4.96 -17.31
N GLY A 218 4.71 -4.12 -17.91
CA GLY A 218 5.64 -3.29 -17.16
C GLY A 218 4.91 -2.18 -16.42
N SER A 219 5.66 -1.50 -15.56
CA SER A 219 5.12 -0.42 -14.74
C SER A 219 4.53 0.69 -15.59
N GLY A 220 3.35 1.16 -15.20
CA GLY A 220 2.70 2.32 -15.79
C GLY A 220 2.96 3.61 -15.01
N ASP A 221 3.80 3.54 -13.97
CA ASP A 221 3.96 4.58 -12.95
C ASP A 221 5.43 5.00 -12.78
N ASP A 222 5.70 6.12 -12.11
CA ASP A 222 7.09 6.53 -11.83
C ASP A 222 7.79 5.55 -10.89
N ILE A 223 8.99 5.11 -11.30
CA ILE A 223 9.78 4.12 -10.58
C ILE A 223 10.96 4.81 -9.92
N SER A 224 11.00 4.79 -8.59
CA SER A 224 12.17 5.19 -7.81
C SER A 224 12.57 4.05 -6.88
N VAL A 225 13.86 3.70 -6.88
CA VAL A 225 14.41 2.60 -6.09
C VAL A 225 15.68 3.06 -5.38
N TYR A 226 15.79 2.73 -4.09
CA TYR A 226 17.00 2.87 -3.30
C TYR A 226 17.44 1.49 -2.84
N VAL A 227 18.70 1.16 -3.07
CA VAL A 227 19.37 -0.03 -2.53
C VAL A 227 20.45 0.48 -1.57
N ILE A 228 20.28 0.20 -0.28
CA ILE A 228 21.10 0.75 0.79
C ILE A 228 21.86 -0.39 1.49
N PRO A 229 23.20 -0.37 1.49
CA PRO A 229 23.99 -1.40 2.18
C PRO A 229 23.84 -1.35 3.70
N LEU A 230 23.69 -2.53 4.32
CA LEU A 230 23.60 -2.66 5.77
C LEU A 230 24.97 -2.82 6.46
N ILE A 231 26.01 -3.24 5.72
CA ILE A 231 27.37 -3.49 6.24
C ILE A 231 27.99 -2.29 6.97
N HIS A 232 27.63 -1.06 6.59
CA HIS A 232 28.16 0.15 7.24
C HIS A 232 27.45 0.49 8.55
N GLY A 233 26.27 -0.07 8.78
CA GLY A 233 25.47 0.15 9.99
C GLY A 233 26.13 -0.36 11.27
N ASN A 234 26.96 -1.40 11.15
CA ASN A 234 27.62 -2.05 12.29
C ASN A 234 28.89 -1.32 12.77
N LYS A 235 29.35 -0.28 12.06
CA LYS A 235 30.64 0.40 12.32
C LYS A 235 30.53 1.65 13.20
N LEU A 236 29.32 2.03 13.63
CA LEU A 236 29.06 3.24 14.42
C LEU A 236 28.86 2.99 15.93
N SER A 237 29.11 1.75 16.40
CA SER A 237 29.11 1.39 17.83
C SER A 237 30.52 1.34 18.41
#